data_AF-A0A7K9T843-F1
#
_entry.id   AF-A0A7K9T843-F1
#
_cell.length_a   1.000
_cell.length_b   1.000
_cell.length_c   1.000
_cell.angle_alpha   90.00
_cell.angle_beta   90.00
_cell.angle_gamma   90.00
#
_symmetry.space_group_name_H-M   'P 1'
#
loop_
_entity.id
_entity.type
_entity.pdbx_description
1 polymer ?
#
loop_
_entity_poly.entity_id
_entity_poly.type
_entity_poly.pdbx_seq_one_letter_code
_entity_poly.pdbx_strand_id
1 'polypeptide(L)'
;MTNLEALITNIEHCSKVDDCSTVTFPTLKQLSVSDVLMGCELTDIELDISFPCFPDVVTIWSSVSKHVREQLLQKNPRAVSITGLGTFHIQKWLSFENGEVLTFQRPVFLLSKTLAQIRELQHTSVPVPGEIKKVSVNYKILSDVPYPEEVVQNCMQETLNFFYFILRNRGDTDFILKDVGTLAIRGTEVTMAFCEDFLLSLNKSTYVVEKLLTMKWVIADKEVILSPSHFCRVHQFPQFEIRAVPRRASPMDKEIITEFESALSSMGIQGNVGD
;
A
#
# COMPACT_ATOMS: atom_id res chain seq x y z
N MET A 1 -28.20 12.14 -9.95
CA MET A 1 -27.31 13.26 -10.32
C MET A 1 -27.77 14.47 -9.53
N THR A 2 -26.98 14.90 -8.55
CA THR A 2 -27.28 16.05 -7.69
C THR A 2 -26.06 16.96 -7.65
N ASN A 3 -26.29 18.26 -7.61
CA ASN A 3 -25.41 19.25 -8.23
C ASN A 3 -24.21 19.64 -7.34
N LEU A 4 -23.01 19.61 -7.93
CA LEU A 4 -21.74 19.96 -7.29
C LEU A 4 -21.67 21.43 -6.85
N GLU A 5 -22.38 22.33 -7.52
CA GLU A 5 -22.34 23.77 -7.20
C GLU A 5 -23.09 24.12 -5.90
N ALA A 6 -24.21 23.45 -5.62
CA ALA A 6 -24.93 23.61 -4.35
C ALA A 6 -24.12 23.09 -3.14
N LEU A 7 -23.12 22.23 -3.40
CA LEU A 7 -22.19 21.71 -2.42
C LEU A 7 -21.07 22.72 -2.09
N ILE A 8 -20.78 23.66 -2.99
CA ILE A 8 -19.73 24.68 -2.82
C ILE A 8 -20.24 25.88 -2.01
N THR A 9 -21.43 26.40 -2.33
CA THR A 9 -21.97 27.63 -1.70
C THR A 9 -22.21 27.50 -0.18
N ASN A 10 -22.52 26.29 0.32
CA ASN A 10 -22.71 26.07 1.75
C ASN A 10 -21.39 25.97 2.55
N ILE A 11 -20.24 25.79 1.87
CA ILE A 11 -18.92 25.71 2.54
C ILE A 11 -18.46 27.09 3.02
N GLU A 12 -18.79 28.16 2.29
CA GLU A 12 -18.29 29.51 2.58
C GLU A 12 -18.92 30.15 3.83
N HIS A 13 -20.14 29.74 4.22
CA HIS A 13 -20.88 30.39 5.30
C HIS A 13 -20.49 29.89 6.71
N CYS A 14 -19.83 28.74 6.83
CA CYS A 14 -19.52 28.13 8.14
C CYS A 14 -18.17 28.53 8.75
N SER A 15 -17.36 29.36 8.07
CA SER A 15 -15.97 29.66 8.46
C SER A 15 -15.78 30.62 9.66
N LYS A 16 -16.77 30.78 10.54
CA LYS A 16 -16.84 31.94 11.47
C LYS A 16 -16.98 31.66 12.98
N VAL A 17 -17.05 30.40 13.46
CA VAL A 17 -17.26 30.13 14.90
C VAL A 17 -16.49 28.89 15.44
N ASP A 18 -15.31 29.17 16.02
CA ASP A 18 -14.63 28.61 17.24
C ASP A 18 -14.30 27.10 17.45
N ASP A 19 -13.30 26.83 18.35
CA ASP A 19 -12.61 25.57 18.82
C ASP A 19 -13.44 24.56 19.70
N CYS A 20 -13.22 23.22 19.83
CA CYS A 20 -12.38 22.18 19.17
C CYS A 20 -12.82 20.72 19.59
N SER A 21 -13.10 19.73 18.69
CA SER A 21 -13.16 18.25 19.02
C SER A 21 -13.62 17.19 17.95
N THR A 22 -12.92 16.02 17.94
CA THR A 22 -13.29 14.55 17.86
C THR A 22 -13.95 13.81 16.66
N VAL A 23 -13.25 12.77 16.11
CA VAL A 23 -13.74 11.77 15.11
C VAL A 23 -14.08 10.39 15.69
N THR A 24 -14.92 9.66 14.95
CA THR A 24 -14.87 8.19 14.84
C THR A 24 -14.81 7.81 13.36
N PHE A 25 -14.70 6.53 13.00
CA PHE A 25 -14.92 6.03 11.64
C PHE A 25 -15.59 4.65 11.86
N PRO A 26 -16.94 4.46 11.86
CA PRO A 26 -18.05 4.80 10.95
C PRO A 26 -17.73 5.60 9.69
N THR A 27 -16.92 4.95 8.87
CA THR A 27 -15.77 5.51 8.16
C THR A 27 -16.11 6.44 7.00
N LEU A 28 -17.08 6.09 6.17
CA LEU A 28 -17.54 6.94 5.07
C LEU A 28 -18.75 7.81 5.43
N LYS A 29 -19.30 7.64 6.64
CA LYS A 29 -20.13 8.66 7.32
C LYS A 29 -19.31 9.64 8.17
N GLN A 30 -18.04 9.31 8.45
CA GLN A 30 -17.15 10.05 9.33
C GLN A 30 -15.75 10.25 8.73
N LEU A 31 -15.70 10.55 7.44
CA LEU A 31 -14.75 11.56 6.96
C LEU A 31 -15.11 12.97 7.51
N SER A 32 -16.20 13.10 8.28
CA SER A 32 -16.32 14.15 9.27
C SER A 32 -15.38 13.90 10.45
N VAL A 33 -14.61 14.94 10.77
CA VAL A 33 -13.77 15.25 11.95
C VAL A 33 -12.26 14.88 11.91
N SER A 34 -11.45 15.65 12.63
CA SER A 34 -9.98 15.59 12.88
C SER A 34 -8.98 15.34 11.74
N ASP A 35 -9.37 15.41 10.46
CA ASP A 35 -8.55 16.19 9.50
C ASP A 35 -9.15 17.60 9.24
N VAL A 36 -10.34 17.87 9.77
CA VAL A 36 -10.82 19.21 10.11
C VAL A 36 -11.48 19.12 11.49
N LEU A 37 -10.92 19.80 12.49
CA LEU A 37 -11.61 20.00 13.76
C LEU A 37 -12.64 21.10 13.55
N MET A 38 -13.93 20.82 13.73
CA MET A 38 -14.79 21.67 14.58
C MET A 38 -16.19 21.13 14.94
N GLY A 39 -16.33 20.74 16.22
CA GLY A 39 -17.48 20.91 17.12
C GLY A 39 -18.90 20.96 16.58
N CYS A 40 -19.64 19.86 16.77
CA CYS A 40 -20.90 19.81 17.52
C CYS A 40 -21.46 18.36 17.55
N GLU A 41 -22.21 18.03 18.59
CA GLU A 41 -22.90 16.74 18.76
C GLU A 41 -24.08 16.59 17.76
N LEU A 42 -24.56 15.36 17.53
CA LEU A 42 -26.01 15.03 17.41
C LEU A 42 -26.28 13.51 17.21
N THR A 43 -26.92 12.91 18.23
CA THR A 43 -27.92 11.82 18.25
C THR A 43 -27.96 10.70 17.19
N ASP A 44 -27.85 9.47 17.69
CA ASP A 44 -28.67 8.28 17.40
C ASP A 44 -29.18 8.04 15.97
N ILE A 45 -28.41 7.25 15.22
CA ILE A 45 -28.93 6.41 14.12
C ILE A 45 -28.45 4.98 14.36
N GLU A 46 -29.35 4.14 14.85
CA GLU A 46 -29.13 2.71 15.05
C GLU A 46 -29.02 2.03 13.68
N LEU A 47 -27.83 1.52 13.36
CA LEU A 47 -27.54 0.75 12.15
C LEU A 47 -27.00 -0.61 12.58
N ASP A 48 -27.85 -1.63 12.49
CA ASP A 48 -27.61 -3.01 12.94
C ASP A 48 -26.70 -3.79 11.97
N ILE A 49 -25.52 -3.22 11.69
CA ILE A 49 -24.44 -3.85 10.93
C ILE A 49 -23.14 -3.60 11.68
N SER A 50 -22.74 -4.57 12.50
CA SER A 50 -21.48 -4.52 13.25
C SER A 50 -20.29 -4.53 12.29
N PHE A 51 -19.70 -3.36 12.06
CA PHE A 51 -18.53 -3.20 11.19
C PHE A 51 -17.25 -3.56 11.95
N PRO A 52 -16.29 -4.28 11.32
CA PRO A 52 -15.04 -4.69 11.95
C PRO A 52 -14.22 -3.48 12.41
N CYS A 53 -13.73 -3.51 13.65
CA CYS A 53 -12.83 -2.48 14.16
C CYS A 53 -11.42 -2.61 13.52
N PHE A 54 -10.52 -1.64 13.73
CA PHE A 54 -9.18 -1.68 13.10
C PHE A 54 -8.42 -3.02 13.28
N PRO A 55 -8.35 -3.62 14.48
CA PRO A 55 -7.84 -5.00 14.67
C PRO A 55 -8.52 -6.07 13.80
N ASP A 56 -9.83 -5.97 13.58
CA ASP A 56 -10.59 -6.93 12.77
C ASP A 56 -10.30 -6.76 11.28
N VAL A 57 -10.16 -5.53 10.78
CA VAL A 57 -9.72 -5.25 9.40
C VAL A 57 -8.33 -5.82 9.14
N VAL A 58 -7.39 -5.61 10.08
CA VAL A 58 -6.05 -6.22 10.04
C VAL A 58 -6.13 -7.75 10.10
N THR A 59 -7.07 -8.32 10.86
CA THR A 59 -7.30 -9.77 10.95
C THR A 59 -7.83 -10.35 9.63
N ILE A 60 -8.81 -9.70 9.01
CA ILE A 60 -9.37 -10.09 7.70
C ILE A 60 -8.27 -10.06 6.63
N TRP A 61 -7.50 -8.98 6.53
CA TRP A 61 -6.40 -8.88 5.58
C TRP A 61 -5.20 -9.77 5.92
N SER A 62 -4.98 -10.13 7.19
CA SER A 62 -4.03 -11.17 7.58
C SER A 62 -4.46 -12.55 7.07
N SER A 63 -5.76 -12.87 7.10
CA SER A 63 -6.32 -14.09 6.50
C SER A 63 -6.17 -14.10 4.96
N VAL A 64 -6.42 -12.96 4.30
CA VAL A 64 -6.14 -12.78 2.85
C VAL A 64 -4.66 -13.06 2.55
N SER A 65 -3.75 -12.49 3.34
CA SER A 65 -2.30 -12.62 3.15
C SER A 65 -1.82 -14.06 3.39
N LYS A 66 -2.32 -14.71 4.47
CA LYS A 66 -2.14 -16.14 4.75
C LYS A 66 -2.54 -16.99 3.55
N HIS A 67 -3.72 -16.77 2.98
CA HIS A 67 -4.18 -17.54 1.82
C HIS A 67 -3.29 -17.35 0.59
N VAL A 68 -2.90 -16.11 0.28
CA VAL A 68 -1.96 -15.82 -0.82
C VAL A 68 -0.66 -16.59 -0.62
N ARG A 69 -0.07 -16.50 0.58
CA ARG A 69 1.15 -17.23 0.96
C ARG A 69 1.00 -18.74 0.76
N GLU A 70 -0.07 -19.33 1.28
CA GLU A 70 -0.33 -20.76 1.19
C GLU A 70 -0.46 -21.25 -0.26
N GLN A 71 -1.22 -20.58 -1.13
CA GLN A 71 -1.38 -20.99 -2.53
C GLN A 71 -0.09 -20.85 -3.35
N LEU A 72 0.78 -19.88 -3.04
CA LEU A 72 2.06 -19.69 -3.71
C LEU A 72 3.12 -20.70 -3.25
N LEU A 73 3.05 -21.17 -2.00
CA LEU A 73 3.97 -22.17 -1.44
C LEU A 73 3.56 -23.64 -1.72
N GLN A 74 2.43 -23.88 -2.39
CA GLN A 74 2.03 -25.23 -2.82
C GLN A 74 3.06 -25.87 -3.76
N LYS A 75 3.17 -27.21 -3.74
CA LYS A 75 4.01 -27.97 -4.69
C LYS A 75 3.74 -27.60 -6.16
N ASN A 76 2.47 -27.31 -6.47
CA ASN A 76 2.02 -26.74 -7.74
C ASN A 76 1.39 -25.36 -7.46
N PRO A 77 2.17 -24.27 -7.47
CA PRO A 77 1.68 -22.93 -7.14
C PRO A 77 0.54 -22.49 -8.04
N ARG A 78 -0.45 -21.81 -7.46
CA ARG A 78 -1.57 -21.20 -8.20
C ARG A 78 -1.36 -19.70 -8.34
N ALA A 79 -1.88 -19.12 -9.41
CA ALA A 79 -1.95 -17.67 -9.52
C ALA A 79 -3.09 -17.15 -8.63
N VAL A 80 -2.81 -16.25 -7.69
CA VAL A 80 -3.78 -15.76 -6.70
C VAL A 80 -4.19 -14.34 -7.04
N SER A 81 -5.47 -14.14 -7.34
CA SER A 81 -6.05 -12.84 -7.67
C SER A 81 -6.69 -12.23 -6.42
N ILE A 82 -6.28 -11.01 -6.06
CA ILE A 82 -7.05 -10.15 -5.15
C ILE A 82 -7.79 -9.15 -6.04
N THR A 83 -9.11 -9.25 -6.10
CA THR A 83 -9.96 -8.34 -6.89
C THR A 83 -9.66 -6.89 -6.52
N GLY A 84 -9.53 -6.03 -7.53
CA GLY A 84 -9.17 -4.63 -7.33
C GLY A 84 -7.69 -4.34 -7.03
N LEU A 85 -6.93 -5.26 -6.41
CA LEU A 85 -5.51 -5.03 -6.08
C LEU A 85 -4.57 -5.57 -7.16
N GLY A 86 -4.61 -6.87 -7.46
CA GLY A 86 -3.72 -7.49 -8.45
C GLY A 86 -3.72 -9.02 -8.46
N THR A 87 -2.69 -9.63 -9.05
CA THR A 87 -2.51 -11.09 -9.14
C THR A 87 -1.07 -11.49 -8.85
N PHE A 88 -0.87 -12.39 -7.90
CA PHE A 88 0.40 -13.02 -7.60
C PHE A 88 0.57 -14.33 -8.39
N HIS A 89 1.78 -14.64 -8.84
CA HIS A 89 2.13 -15.96 -9.36
C HIS A 89 3.63 -16.26 -9.14
N ILE A 90 4.03 -17.52 -9.31
CA ILE A 90 5.44 -17.93 -9.26
C ILE A 90 5.93 -18.22 -10.68
N GLN A 91 7.05 -17.60 -11.06
CA GLN A 91 7.83 -17.96 -12.23
C GLN A 91 8.98 -18.87 -11.82
N LYS A 92 9.19 -19.95 -12.56
CA LYS A 92 10.30 -20.88 -12.33
C LYS A 92 11.39 -20.64 -13.37
N TRP A 93 12.62 -20.50 -12.91
CA TRP A 93 13.81 -20.37 -13.76
C TRP A 93 14.81 -21.45 -13.36
N LEU A 94 15.50 -22.03 -14.34
CA LEU A 94 16.56 -22.99 -14.12
C LEU A 94 17.88 -22.34 -14.52
N SER A 95 18.89 -22.41 -13.65
CA SER A 95 20.28 -22.07 -13.96
C SER A 95 21.13 -23.33 -13.80
N PHE A 96 22.19 -23.45 -14.59
CA PHE A 96 23.19 -24.51 -14.42
C PHE A 96 24.48 -23.89 -13.91
N GLU A 97 24.88 -24.26 -12.71
CA GLU A 97 26.03 -23.67 -12.02
C GLU A 97 26.83 -24.77 -11.30
N ASN A 98 28.15 -24.76 -11.44
CA ASN A 98 29.07 -25.69 -10.78
C ASN A 98 28.75 -27.20 -10.97
N GLY A 99 28.02 -27.56 -12.02
CA GLY A 99 27.59 -28.95 -12.28
C GLY A 99 26.17 -29.28 -11.79
N GLU A 100 25.52 -28.37 -11.06
CA GLU A 100 24.19 -28.56 -10.48
C GLU A 100 23.13 -27.69 -11.18
N VAL A 101 21.87 -28.16 -11.18
CA VAL A 101 20.72 -27.40 -11.68
C VAL A 101 20.06 -26.67 -10.50
N LEU A 102 20.25 -25.36 -10.44
CA LEU A 102 19.58 -24.49 -9.48
C LEU A 102 18.18 -24.11 -9.99
N THR A 103 17.17 -24.31 -9.16
CA THR A 103 15.79 -23.88 -9.44
C THR A 103 15.47 -22.62 -8.66
N PHE A 104 15.23 -21.53 -9.38
CA PHE A 104 14.79 -20.25 -8.82
C PHE A 104 13.26 -20.17 -8.91
N GLN A 105 12.62 -19.93 -7.78
CA GLN A 105 11.20 -19.63 -7.69
C GLN A 105 11.03 -18.13 -7.40
N ARG A 106 10.69 -17.38 -8.45
CA ARG A 106 10.53 -15.94 -8.43
C ARG A 106 9.04 -15.59 -8.25
N PRO A 107 8.61 -15.00 -7.12
CA PRO A 107 7.28 -14.43 -7.02
C PRO A 107 7.17 -13.17 -7.89
N VAL A 108 6.02 -13.01 -8.54
CA VAL A 108 5.70 -11.87 -9.41
C VAL A 108 4.30 -11.38 -9.10
N PHE A 109 4.17 -10.07 -8.90
CA PHE A 109 2.89 -9.39 -8.75
C PHE A 109 2.53 -8.62 -10.01
N LEU A 110 1.30 -8.82 -10.50
CA LEU A 110 0.73 -8.10 -11.63
C LEU A 110 -0.39 -7.17 -11.12
N LEU A 111 -0.25 -5.88 -11.39
CA LEU A 111 -1.22 -4.86 -10.97
C LEU A 111 -2.61 -5.10 -11.58
N SER A 112 -3.69 -4.82 -10.84
CA SER A 112 -5.04 -4.89 -11.42
C SER A 112 -5.25 -3.76 -12.44
N LYS A 113 -6.13 -3.98 -13.43
CA LYS A 113 -6.52 -2.93 -14.39
C LYS A 113 -7.13 -1.71 -13.68
N THR A 114 -7.96 -1.94 -12.65
CA THR A 114 -8.60 -0.91 -11.83
C THR A 114 -7.57 0.00 -11.16
N LEU A 115 -6.50 -0.59 -10.62
CA LEU A 115 -5.45 0.14 -9.92
C LEU A 115 -4.46 0.80 -10.90
N ALA A 116 -4.10 0.12 -11.99
CA ALA A 116 -3.27 0.67 -13.06
C ALA A 116 -3.85 1.94 -13.71
N GLN A 117 -5.18 2.03 -13.81
CA GLN A 117 -5.88 3.19 -14.35
C GLN A 117 -5.83 4.44 -13.44
N ILE A 118 -5.50 4.30 -12.16
CA ILE A 118 -5.44 5.45 -11.25
C ILE A 118 -4.17 6.25 -11.53
N ARG A 119 -4.28 7.41 -12.18
CA ARG A 119 -3.13 8.30 -12.49
C ARG A 119 -2.01 7.61 -13.29
N GLU A 120 -2.37 6.65 -14.13
CA GLU A 120 -1.45 5.94 -15.04
C GLU A 120 -0.24 5.31 -14.30
N LEU A 121 -0.53 4.51 -13.27
CA LEU A 121 0.50 3.84 -12.48
C LEU A 121 1.42 2.99 -13.37
N GLN A 122 2.71 3.32 -13.31
CA GLN A 122 3.76 2.67 -14.09
C GLN A 122 4.03 1.29 -13.48
N HIS A 123 3.77 0.24 -14.26
CA HIS A 123 3.92 -1.14 -13.81
C HIS A 123 4.47 -2.03 -14.92
N THR A 124 5.42 -2.90 -14.58
CA THR A 124 5.95 -3.90 -15.51
C THR A 124 4.94 -5.03 -15.65
N SER A 125 4.12 -4.97 -16.71
CA SER A 125 3.12 -6.00 -16.99
C SER A 125 3.77 -7.26 -17.57
N VAL A 126 4.09 -8.24 -16.72
CA VAL A 126 4.44 -9.60 -17.16
C VAL A 126 3.18 -10.46 -17.08
N PRO A 127 2.62 -10.93 -18.21
CA PRO A 127 1.38 -11.71 -18.20
C PRO A 127 1.59 -13.04 -17.48
N VAL A 128 0.56 -13.46 -16.73
CA VAL A 128 0.53 -14.80 -16.12
C VAL A 128 0.48 -15.86 -17.23
N PRO A 129 1.40 -16.83 -17.28
CA PRO A 129 1.35 -17.91 -18.26
C PRO A 129 0.02 -18.68 -18.18
N GLY A 130 -0.61 -18.94 -19.33
CA GLY A 130 -1.95 -19.53 -19.42
C GLY A 130 -2.12 -20.92 -18.80
N GLU A 131 -1.01 -21.62 -18.55
CA GLU A 131 -0.96 -22.93 -17.89
C GLU A 131 -1.15 -22.85 -16.36
N ILE A 132 -0.92 -21.68 -15.74
CA ILE A 132 -1.02 -21.52 -14.29
C ILE A 132 -2.50 -21.40 -13.90
N LYS A 133 -2.98 -22.36 -13.10
CA LYS A 133 -4.33 -22.32 -12.53
C LYS A 133 -4.53 -21.05 -11.70
N LYS A 134 -5.48 -20.20 -12.10
CA LYS A 134 -5.84 -18.98 -11.38
C LYS A 134 -6.95 -19.25 -10.35
N VAL A 135 -6.80 -18.69 -9.15
CA VAL A 135 -7.79 -18.68 -8.06
C VAL A 135 -8.00 -17.22 -7.65
N SER A 136 -9.23 -16.82 -7.35
CA SER A 136 -9.52 -15.52 -6.74
C SER A 136 -9.70 -15.67 -5.25
N VAL A 137 -9.10 -14.79 -4.47
CA VAL A 137 -9.49 -14.58 -3.07
C VAL A 137 -10.98 -14.22 -3.04
N ASN A 138 -11.72 -14.89 -2.16
CA ASN A 138 -13.12 -14.66 -1.87
C ASN A 138 -13.41 -15.18 -0.46
N TYR A 139 -14.53 -14.78 0.15
CA TYR A 139 -14.86 -15.13 1.54
C TYR A 139 -14.88 -16.65 1.83
N LYS A 140 -15.28 -17.52 0.88
CA LYS A 140 -15.37 -18.99 1.11
C LYS A 140 -14.04 -19.61 1.45
N ILE A 141 -12.97 -18.93 1.06
CA ILE A 141 -11.58 -19.31 1.25
C ILE A 141 -11.03 -18.75 2.58
N LEU A 142 -11.67 -17.72 3.14
CA LEU A 142 -11.28 -17.05 4.37
C LEU A 142 -12.05 -17.60 5.58
N SER A 143 -12.55 -18.84 5.51
CA SER A 143 -13.44 -19.47 6.51
C SER A 143 -12.89 -19.52 7.95
N ASP A 144 -11.60 -19.27 8.13
CA ASP A 144 -10.94 -19.19 9.43
C ASP A 144 -11.25 -17.87 10.19
N VAL A 145 -11.88 -16.87 9.55
CA VAL A 145 -12.23 -15.61 10.22
C VAL A 145 -13.63 -15.69 10.86
N PRO A 146 -13.83 -15.16 12.07
CA PRO A 146 -15.10 -15.27 12.81
C PRO A 146 -16.15 -14.23 12.35
N TYR A 147 -16.18 -13.88 11.05
CA TYR A 147 -17.04 -12.82 10.50
C TYR A 147 -17.96 -13.35 9.40
N PRO A 148 -19.20 -12.83 9.26
CA PRO A 148 -20.08 -13.14 8.14
C PRO A 148 -19.46 -12.83 6.77
N GLU A 149 -19.92 -13.55 5.74
CA GLU A 149 -19.53 -13.34 4.33
C GLU A 149 -19.54 -11.86 3.93
N GLU A 150 -20.67 -11.19 4.18
CA GLU A 150 -20.93 -9.80 3.83
C GLU A 150 -19.93 -8.85 4.50
N VAL A 151 -19.67 -9.06 5.79
CA VAL A 151 -18.71 -8.26 6.58
C VAL A 151 -17.29 -8.37 5.99
N VAL A 152 -16.86 -9.59 5.63
CA VAL A 152 -15.54 -9.82 5.02
C VAL A 152 -15.44 -9.16 3.65
N GLN A 153 -16.47 -9.28 2.81
CA GLN A 153 -16.49 -8.67 1.48
C GLN A 153 -16.49 -7.14 1.55
N ASN A 154 -17.35 -6.55 2.38
CA ASN A 154 -17.45 -5.11 2.57
C ASN A 154 -16.14 -4.53 3.13
N CYS A 155 -15.57 -5.17 4.16
CA CYS A 155 -14.27 -4.79 4.72
C CYS A 155 -13.16 -4.73 3.65
N MET A 156 -13.03 -5.77 2.82
CA MET A 156 -12.04 -5.79 1.74
C MET A 156 -12.29 -4.69 0.71
N GLN A 157 -13.56 -4.50 0.31
CA GLN A 157 -13.94 -3.51 -0.70
C GLN A 157 -13.74 -2.07 -0.21
N GLU A 158 -14.08 -1.76 1.04
CA GLU A 158 -13.91 -0.43 1.63
C GLU A 158 -12.44 -0.09 1.86
N THR A 159 -11.62 -1.05 2.32
CA THR A 159 -10.17 -0.87 2.44
C THR A 159 -9.57 -0.45 1.08
N LEU A 160 -9.97 -1.13 0.00
CA LEU A 160 -9.53 -0.80 -1.35
C LEU A 160 -10.10 0.54 -1.85
N ASN A 161 -11.35 0.88 -1.52
CA ASN A 161 -11.94 2.17 -1.88
C ASN A 161 -11.17 3.34 -1.24
N PHE A 162 -10.81 3.24 0.04
CA PHE A 162 -10.02 4.27 0.71
C PHE A 162 -8.59 4.34 0.17
N PHE A 163 -7.96 3.20 -0.10
CA PHE A 163 -6.67 3.12 -0.80
C PHE A 163 -6.70 3.85 -2.16
N TYR A 164 -7.74 3.63 -2.97
CA TYR A 164 -7.92 4.35 -4.24
C TYR A 164 -8.18 5.85 -4.06
N PHE A 165 -8.87 6.26 -2.99
CA PHE A 165 -9.09 7.68 -2.67
C PHE A 165 -7.75 8.38 -2.38
N ILE A 166 -6.91 7.81 -1.50
CA ILE A 166 -5.57 8.36 -1.20
C ILE A 166 -4.72 8.47 -2.48
N LEU A 167 -4.68 7.42 -3.30
CA LEU A 167 -3.91 7.41 -4.54
C LEU A 167 -4.35 8.48 -5.55
N ARG A 168 -5.67 8.68 -5.71
CA ARG A 168 -6.24 9.75 -6.57
C ARG A 168 -5.84 11.14 -6.07
N ASN A 169 -5.82 11.35 -4.76
CA ASN A 169 -5.38 12.58 -4.11
C ASN A 169 -3.84 12.72 -4.00
N ARG A 170 -3.09 11.92 -4.78
CA ARG A 170 -1.62 11.92 -4.86
C ARG A 170 -0.87 11.49 -3.60
N GLY A 171 -1.54 10.91 -2.61
CA GLY A 171 -0.85 10.37 -1.43
C GLY A 171 0.02 9.16 -1.79
N ASP A 172 1.21 9.08 -1.20
CA ASP A 172 2.02 7.86 -1.21
C ASP A 172 1.41 6.82 -0.27
N THR A 173 1.47 5.54 -0.65
CA THR A 173 0.82 4.44 0.08
C THR A 173 1.69 3.18 0.12
N ASP A 174 1.62 2.43 1.21
CA ASP A 174 2.11 1.06 1.32
C ASP A 174 0.91 0.13 1.60
N PHE A 175 0.71 -0.89 0.76
CA PHE A 175 -0.25 -1.96 1.02
C PHE A 175 0.51 -3.22 1.46
N ILE A 176 0.45 -3.52 2.75
CA ILE A 176 1.21 -4.57 3.43
C ILE A 176 0.39 -5.86 3.46
N LEU A 177 0.90 -6.90 2.80
CA LEU A 177 0.37 -8.26 2.87
C LEU A 177 1.26 -9.06 3.81
N LYS A 178 0.77 -9.28 5.03
CA LYS A 178 1.50 -9.92 6.12
C LYS A 178 2.11 -11.27 5.68
N ASP A 179 3.38 -11.47 6.02
CA ASP A 179 4.16 -12.68 5.70
C ASP A 179 4.32 -12.97 4.19
N VAL A 180 4.01 -12.00 3.32
CA VAL A 180 4.17 -12.06 1.85
C VAL A 180 5.04 -10.91 1.35
N GLY A 181 4.69 -9.66 1.64
CA GLY A 181 5.42 -8.48 1.16
C GLY A 181 4.59 -7.19 1.17
N THR A 182 5.21 -6.11 0.68
CA THR A 182 4.63 -4.77 0.66
C THR A 182 4.55 -4.24 -0.78
N LEU A 183 3.35 -3.80 -1.19
CA LEU A 183 3.13 -3.05 -2.42
C LEU A 183 3.24 -1.56 -2.11
N ALA A 184 4.38 -0.96 -2.42
CA ALA A 184 4.60 0.46 -2.32
C ALA A 184 4.17 1.18 -3.60
N ILE A 185 3.50 2.32 -3.43
CA ILE A 185 3.24 3.27 -4.50
C ILE A 185 3.82 4.62 -4.07
N ARG A 186 4.65 5.20 -4.94
CA ARG A 186 5.34 6.49 -4.74
C ARG A 186 5.11 7.36 -5.96
N GLY A 187 4.31 8.42 -5.84
CA GLY A 187 3.91 9.23 -6.99
C GLY A 187 3.09 8.45 -8.03
N THR A 188 3.76 7.87 -9.04
CA THR A 188 3.21 6.94 -10.06
C THR A 188 4.02 5.63 -10.18
N GLU A 189 5.11 5.49 -9.42
CA GLU A 189 5.98 4.31 -9.39
C GLU A 189 5.36 3.23 -8.50
N VAL A 190 5.28 1.99 -9.00
CA VAL A 190 4.70 0.84 -8.28
C VAL A 190 5.76 -0.24 -8.05
N THR A 191 6.01 -0.54 -6.78
CA THR A 191 7.05 -1.47 -6.35
C THR A 191 6.45 -2.54 -5.45
N MET A 192 6.47 -3.80 -5.89
CA MET A 192 6.19 -4.95 -5.03
C MET A 192 7.51 -5.47 -4.46
N ALA A 193 7.67 -5.37 -3.15
CA ALA A 193 8.76 -5.98 -2.40
C ALA A 193 8.25 -7.18 -1.60
N PHE A 194 9.09 -8.20 -1.42
CA PHE A 194 8.71 -9.46 -0.76
C PHE A 194 9.42 -9.64 0.58
N CYS A 195 8.74 -10.28 1.53
CA CYS A 195 9.34 -10.64 2.81
C CYS A 195 10.44 -11.70 2.59
N GLU A 196 11.56 -11.55 3.29
CA GLU A 196 12.71 -12.46 3.17
C GLU A 196 12.34 -13.89 3.58
N ASP A 197 11.59 -14.05 4.68
CA ASP A 197 11.07 -15.34 5.14
C ASP A 197 10.13 -16.01 4.13
N PHE A 198 9.40 -15.23 3.33
CA PHE A 198 8.57 -15.76 2.24
C PHE A 198 9.43 -16.27 1.09
N LEU A 199 10.46 -15.51 0.68
CA LEU A 199 11.42 -15.93 -0.35
C LEU A 199 12.18 -17.20 0.07
N LEU A 200 12.58 -17.29 1.34
CA LEU A 200 13.22 -18.46 1.95
C LEU A 200 12.27 -19.65 2.01
N SER A 201 11.02 -19.45 2.42
CA SER A 201 10.00 -20.52 2.43
C SER A 201 9.74 -21.09 1.03
N LEU A 202 9.77 -20.23 0.01
CA LEU A 202 9.51 -20.56 -1.39
C LEU A 202 10.69 -21.30 -2.04
N ASN A 203 11.93 -20.79 -1.86
CA ASN A 203 13.12 -21.32 -2.51
C ASN A 203 13.87 -22.39 -1.69
N LYS A 204 13.64 -22.45 -0.37
CA LYS A 204 14.26 -23.42 0.56
C LYS A 204 15.79 -23.42 0.58
N SER A 205 16.39 -22.31 0.14
CA SER A 205 17.84 -22.12 0.06
C SER A 205 18.17 -20.63 0.21
N THR A 206 19.03 -20.29 1.18
CA THR A 206 19.52 -18.92 1.40
C THR A 206 20.29 -18.41 0.18
N TYR A 207 21.19 -19.23 -0.36
CA TYR A 207 21.98 -18.92 -1.56
C TYR A 207 21.13 -18.51 -2.77
N VAL A 208 20.00 -19.21 -2.99
CA VAL A 208 19.07 -18.88 -4.08
C VAL A 208 18.39 -17.53 -3.83
N VAL A 209 18.00 -17.23 -2.59
CA VAL A 209 17.40 -15.94 -2.21
C VAL A 209 18.40 -14.79 -2.31
N GLU A 210 19.63 -14.96 -1.82
CA GLU A 210 20.72 -13.99 -1.96
C GLU A 210 20.99 -13.66 -3.44
N LYS A 211 20.96 -14.66 -4.32
CA LYS A 211 21.07 -14.43 -5.77
C LYS A 211 19.86 -13.72 -6.36
N LEU A 212 18.63 -14.07 -5.98
CA LEU A 212 17.42 -13.37 -6.43
C LEU A 212 17.45 -11.87 -6.12
N LEU A 213 17.95 -11.52 -4.94
CA LEU A 213 18.12 -10.14 -4.47
C LEU A 213 19.29 -9.44 -5.17
N THR A 214 20.46 -10.09 -5.23
CA THR A 214 21.67 -9.53 -5.87
C THR A 214 21.46 -9.26 -7.37
N MET A 215 20.73 -10.13 -8.07
CA MET A 215 20.36 -9.94 -9.47
C MET A 215 19.18 -8.97 -9.67
N LYS A 216 18.60 -8.43 -8.59
CA LYS A 216 17.41 -7.56 -8.57
C LYS A 216 16.20 -8.16 -9.30
N TRP A 217 16.06 -9.49 -9.27
CA TRP A 217 14.89 -10.18 -9.81
C TRP A 217 13.67 -10.03 -8.89
N VAL A 218 13.91 -9.84 -7.60
CA VAL A 218 12.95 -9.45 -6.57
C VAL A 218 13.55 -8.32 -5.72
N ILE A 219 12.71 -7.59 -5.00
CA ILE A 219 13.08 -6.51 -4.08
C ILE A 219 12.72 -6.99 -2.67
N ALA A 220 13.59 -6.77 -1.68
CA ALA A 220 13.30 -7.09 -0.28
C ALA A 220 12.42 -6.02 0.37
N ASP A 221 11.47 -6.44 1.20
CA ASP A 221 10.61 -5.58 2.02
C ASP A 221 11.34 -4.39 2.68
N LYS A 222 12.53 -4.66 3.26
CA LYS A 222 13.40 -3.69 3.94
C LYS A 222 13.80 -2.51 3.05
N GLU A 223 13.92 -2.71 1.73
CA GLU A 223 14.24 -1.64 0.77
C GLU A 223 13.07 -0.65 0.59
N VAL A 224 11.83 -1.14 0.71
CA VAL A 224 10.61 -0.32 0.60
C VAL A 224 10.38 0.52 1.85
N ILE A 225 10.71 0.02 3.04
CA ILE A 225 10.62 0.81 4.29
C ILE A 225 11.48 2.08 4.20
N LEU A 226 12.63 1.99 3.51
CA LEU A 226 13.58 3.08 3.30
C LEU A 226 13.32 3.89 2.01
N SER A 227 12.32 3.52 1.20
CA SER A 227 12.02 4.21 -0.06
C SER A 227 11.54 5.66 0.20
N PRO A 228 12.24 6.69 -0.33
CA PRO A 228 11.88 8.07 -0.02
C PRO A 228 10.47 8.44 -0.48
N SER A 229 9.74 9.18 0.34
CA SER A 229 8.41 9.68 0.01
C SER A 229 8.49 11.01 -0.75
N HIS A 230 7.51 11.27 -1.62
CA HIS A 230 7.29 12.58 -2.23
C HIS A 230 6.70 13.60 -1.25
N PHE A 231 5.97 13.15 -0.23
CA PHE A 231 5.16 13.96 0.69
C PHE A 231 5.56 13.81 2.17
N CYS A 232 6.72 13.21 2.44
CA CYS A 232 7.23 12.86 3.78
C CYS A 232 6.31 11.93 4.61
N ARG A 233 5.22 11.43 4.02
CA ARG A 233 4.16 10.66 4.67
C ARG A 233 3.68 9.55 3.75
N VAL A 234 3.57 8.34 4.26
CA VAL A 234 3.06 7.17 3.56
C VAL A 234 1.91 6.57 4.34
N HIS A 235 0.75 6.41 3.69
CA HIS A 235 -0.42 5.78 4.31
C HIS A 235 -0.27 4.26 4.21
N GLN A 236 -0.33 3.57 5.35
CA GLN A 236 -0.14 2.13 5.45
C GLN A 236 -1.50 1.43 5.52
N PHE A 237 -1.71 0.44 4.65
CA PHE A 237 -2.89 -0.40 4.59
C PHE A 237 -2.47 -1.85 4.85
N PRO A 238 -3.25 -2.68 5.56
CA PRO A 238 -4.60 -2.44 6.10
C PRO A 238 -4.63 -1.78 7.50
N GLN A 239 -3.51 -1.25 8.01
CA GLN A 239 -3.41 -0.70 9.38
C GLN A 239 -4.03 0.71 9.52
N PHE A 240 -4.16 1.46 8.42
CA PHE A 240 -4.57 2.87 8.36
C PHE A 240 -3.65 3.84 9.14
N GLU A 241 -2.39 3.45 9.32
CA GLU A 241 -1.35 4.26 9.95
C GLU A 241 -0.69 5.23 8.95
N ILE A 242 -0.21 6.39 9.41
CA ILE A 242 0.58 7.32 8.60
C ILE A 242 2.04 7.26 9.06
N ARG A 243 2.91 6.67 8.24
CA ARG A 243 4.35 6.60 8.51
C ARG A 243 5.04 7.87 8.01
N ALA A 244 5.79 8.54 8.87
CA ALA A 244 6.75 9.55 8.45
C ALA A 244 7.94 8.88 7.73
N VAL A 245 8.32 9.40 6.56
CA VAL A 245 9.39 8.82 5.71
C VAL A 245 10.28 9.96 5.20
N PRO A 246 11.61 9.78 5.13
CA PRO A 246 12.51 10.80 4.56
C PRO A 246 12.06 11.24 3.16
N ARG A 247 12.13 12.54 2.91
CA ARG A 247 11.78 13.12 1.60
C ARG A 247 12.80 12.69 0.55
N ARG A 248 12.34 12.39 -0.66
CA ARG A 248 13.24 12.35 -1.83
C ARG A 248 13.74 13.78 -2.05
N ALA A 249 15.04 14.03 -1.84
CA ALA A 249 15.63 15.34 -2.08
C ALA A 249 15.36 15.76 -3.53
N SER A 250 14.54 16.80 -3.72
CA SER A 250 14.18 17.29 -5.04
C SER A 250 15.27 18.22 -5.59
N PRO A 251 15.35 18.40 -6.92
CA PRO A 251 16.20 19.42 -7.49
C PRO A 251 15.90 20.82 -6.95
N MET A 252 14.62 21.13 -6.70
CA MET A 252 14.17 22.38 -6.05
C MET A 252 14.73 22.55 -4.63
N ASP A 253 14.91 21.48 -3.84
CA ASP A 253 15.49 21.61 -2.51
C ASP A 253 16.98 22.03 -2.61
N LYS A 254 17.70 21.58 -3.65
CA LYS A 254 19.06 22.07 -3.94
C LYS A 254 19.05 23.51 -4.43
N GLU A 255 18.08 23.88 -5.24
CA GLU A 255 17.93 25.24 -5.78
C GLU A 255 17.65 26.23 -4.63
N ILE A 256 16.75 25.89 -3.71
CA ILE A 256 16.45 26.67 -2.49
C ILE A 256 17.68 26.73 -1.56
N ILE A 257 18.41 25.63 -1.36
CA ILE A 257 19.66 25.66 -0.56
C ILE A 257 20.69 26.58 -1.24
N THR A 258 20.87 26.47 -2.55
CA THR A 258 21.84 27.30 -3.31
C THR A 258 21.44 28.79 -3.29
N GLU A 259 20.15 29.09 -3.39
CA GLU A 259 19.60 30.45 -3.32
C GLU A 259 19.73 31.04 -1.90
N PHE A 260 19.53 30.21 -0.86
CA PHE A 260 19.72 30.60 0.54
C PHE A 260 21.20 30.80 0.90
N GLU A 261 22.10 29.93 0.43
CA GLU A 261 23.57 30.07 0.58
C GLU A 261 24.11 31.29 -0.19
N SER A 262 23.57 31.55 -1.39
CA SER A 262 23.85 32.75 -2.17
C SER A 262 23.36 34.02 -1.44
N ALA A 263 22.15 33.99 -0.86
CA ALA A 263 21.61 35.08 -0.06
C ALA A 263 22.48 35.35 1.18
N LEU A 264 22.85 34.33 1.96
CA LEU A 264 23.75 34.46 3.12
C LEU A 264 25.12 35.04 2.74
N SER A 265 25.68 34.59 1.61
CA SER A 265 26.93 35.10 1.05
C SER A 265 26.82 36.57 0.64
N SER A 266 25.69 36.97 0.04
CA SER A 266 25.40 38.37 -0.33
C SER A 266 25.20 39.29 0.87
N MET A 267 24.76 38.73 2.00
CA MET A 267 24.57 39.43 3.29
C MET A 267 25.83 39.43 4.16
N GLY A 268 26.95 38.86 3.69
CA GLY A 268 28.23 38.85 4.39
C GLY A 268 28.32 37.89 5.58
N ILE A 269 27.36 36.97 5.74
CA ILE A 269 27.37 35.99 6.82
C ILE A 269 28.11 34.74 6.35
N GLN A 270 29.42 34.71 6.58
CA GLN A 270 30.23 33.52 6.34
C GLN A 270 29.90 32.45 7.39
N GLY A 271 29.30 31.35 6.95
CA GLY A 271 29.06 30.18 7.78
C GLY A 271 30.37 29.45 8.09
N ASN A 272 31.00 29.77 9.22
CA ASN A 272 32.07 28.96 9.79
C ASN A 272 31.49 27.63 10.28
N VAL A 273 31.53 26.61 9.43
CA VAL A 273 31.52 25.21 9.87
C VAL A 273 32.97 24.88 10.23
N GLY A 274 33.25 24.71 11.53
CA GLY A 274 34.56 24.28 12.01
C GLY A 274 34.84 22.81 11.70
N ASP A 275 36.13 22.47 11.66
CA ASP A 275 36.67 21.12 11.42
C ASP A 275 36.17 20.05 12.43
#